data_AF-A0A4Y6GJN5-F1
#
_entry.id   AF-A0A4Y6GJN5-F1
#
_cell.length_a   1.000
_cell.length_b   1.000
_cell.length_c   1.000
_cell.angle_alpha   90.00
_cell.angle_beta   90.00
_cell.angle_gamma   90.00
#
_symmetry.space_group_name_H-M   'P 1'
#
loop_
_entity.id
_entity.type
_entity.pdbx_description
1 polymer ?
#
loop_
_entity_poly.entity_id
_entity_poly.type
_entity_poly.pdbx_seq_one_letter_code
_entity_poly.pdbx_strand_id
1 'polypeptide(L)' 'SVGFKAGVKDYKLTYYTPDYQTKDTDILAAFRVTPQPGVPPE' A
#
# COMPACT_ATOMS: atom_id res chain seq x y z
N SER A 1 -17.18 -13.26 -15.99
CA SER A 1 -16.78 -12.16 -15.10
C SER A 1 -15.49 -12.56 -14.41
N VAL A 2 -14.46 -11.70 -14.42
CA VAL A 2 -13.27 -11.90 -13.58
C VAL A 2 -13.67 -11.57 -12.14
N GLY A 3 -14.20 -12.58 -11.44
CA GLY A 3 -14.90 -12.44 -10.17
C GLY A 3 -14.00 -12.06 -9.00
N PHE A 4 -14.55 -11.32 -8.05
CA PHE A 4 -13.93 -11.02 -6.76
C PHE A 4 -13.60 -12.33 -6.01
N LYS A 5 -12.32 -12.54 -5.69
CA LYS A 5 -11.86 -13.64 -4.83
C LYS A 5 -11.67 -13.11 -3.40
N ALA A 6 -12.46 -13.63 -2.48
CA ALA A 6 -12.37 -13.35 -1.05
C ALA A 6 -11.12 -14.00 -0.42
N GLY A 7 -10.64 -13.43 0.68
CA GLY A 7 -9.45 -13.90 1.41
C GLY A 7 -8.47 -12.77 1.75
N VAL A 8 -7.41 -13.13 2.47
CA VAL A 8 -6.29 -12.21 2.79
C VAL A 8 -5.49 -11.93 1.52
N LYS A 9 -5.11 -10.66 1.32
CA LYS A 9 -4.28 -10.21 0.20
C LYS A 9 -3.10 -9.41 0.73
N ASP A 10 -2.00 -9.48 0.00
CA ASP A 10 -0.82 -8.67 0.30
C ASP A 10 -1.14 -7.19 0.12
N TYR A 11 -0.74 -6.38 1.10
CA TYR A 11 -1.01 -4.94 1.14
C TYR A 11 -0.49 -4.23 -0.12
N LYS A 12 0.70 -4.63 -0.60
CA LYS A 12 1.34 -4.12 -1.82
C LYS A 12 0.41 -4.14 -3.04
N LEU A 13 -0.43 -5.16 -3.18
CA LEU A 13 -1.25 -5.38 -4.37
C LEU A 13 -2.24 -4.23 -4.61
N THR A 14 -2.68 -3.55 -3.55
CA THR A 14 -3.71 -2.51 -3.64
C THR A 14 -3.23 -1.14 -3.17
N TYR A 15 -2.16 -1.07 -2.41
CA TYR A 15 -1.74 0.17 -1.73
C TYR A 15 -0.37 0.70 -2.17
N TYR A 16 0.46 -0.10 -2.85
CA TYR A 16 1.77 0.37 -3.35
C TYR A 16 1.69 0.76 -4.82
N THR A 17 1.54 2.06 -5.07
CA THR A 17 1.52 2.63 -6.42
C THR A 17 2.65 3.67 -6.53
N PRO A 18 3.87 3.25 -6.93
CA PRO A 18 5.03 4.15 -6.94
C PRO A 18 4.87 5.32 -7.91
N ASP A 19 4.04 5.16 -8.93
CA ASP A 19 3.75 6.18 -9.95
C ASP A 19 2.52 7.04 -9.61
N TYR A 20 2.00 6.98 -8.38
CA TYR A 20 0.87 7.81 -7.98
C TYR A 20 1.27 9.29 -8.00
N GLN A 21 0.53 10.10 -8.77
CA GLN A 21 0.70 11.54 -8.78
C GLN A 21 -0.13 12.16 -7.66
N THR A 22 0.55 12.81 -6.72
CA THR A 22 -0.09 13.53 -5.61
C THR A 22 -0.96 14.67 -6.14
N LYS A 23 -2.17 14.79 -5.60
CA LYS A 23 -3.10 15.88 -5.90
C LYS A 23 -3.08 16.90 -4.78
N ASP A 24 -3.44 18.14 -5.09
CA ASP A 24 -3.48 19.24 -4.11
C ASP A 24 -4.50 18.99 -2.98
N THR A 25 -5.48 18.11 -3.21
CA THR A 25 -6.49 17.72 -2.24
C THR A 25 -6.06 16.55 -1.35
N ASP A 26 -4.92 15.92 -1.64
CA ASP A 26 -4.46 14.76 -0.88
C ASP A 26 -3.89 15.22 0.47
N ILE A 27 -4.13 14.40 1.50
CA ILE A 27 -3.49 14.59 2.80
C ILE A 27 -2.25 13.70 2.83
N LEU A 28 -1.08 14.33 2.85
CA LEU A 28 0.20 13.64 2.88
C LEU A 28 0.67 13.40 4.31
N ALA A 29 1.19 12.21 4.58
CA ALA A 29 1.80 11.85 5.85
C ALA A 29 3.18 11.22 5.61
N ALA A 30 4.15 11.59 6.44
CA ALA A 30 5.49 11.01 6.43
C ALA A 30 5.66 10.14 7.68
N PHE A 31 5.97 8.86 7.47
CA PHE A 31 6.15 7.90 8.55
C PHE A 31 7.62 7.49 8.67
N ARG A 32 8.14 7.44 9.90
CA ARG A 32 9.38 6.74 10.20
C ARG A 32 9.03 5.28 10.52
N VAL A 33 9.34 4.38 9.60
CA VAL A 33 9.03 2.95 9.73
C VAL A 33 10.26 2.19 10.24
N THR A 34 10.08 1.39 11.29
CA THR A 34 11.04 0.35 11.69
C THR A 34 10.34 -1.00 11.52
N PRO A 35 10.61 -1.76 10.45
CA PRO A 35 9.92 -3.02 10.20
C PRO A 35 10.29 -4.06 11.25
N GLN A 36 9.36 -4.98 11.51
CA GLN A 36 9.67 -6.18 12.29
C GLN A 36 10.56 -7.12 11.46
N PRO A 37 11.42 -7.94 12.08
CA PRO A 37 12.18 -8.95 11.37
C PRO A 37 11.26 -9.86 10.54
N GLY A 38 11.52 -9.96 9.23
CA GLY A 38 10.72 -10.77 8.29
C GLY A 38 9.49 -10.07 7.71
N VAL A 39 9.22 -8.81 8.07
CA VAL A 39 8.15 -8.01 7.47
C VAL A 39 8.75 -7.02 6.46
N PRO A 40 8.26 -6.97 5.21
CA PRO A 40 8.68 -5.95 4.26
C PRO A 40 8.39 -4.53 4.78
N PRO A 41 9.26 -3.55 4.52
CA PRO A 41 9.07 -2.17 4.99
C PRO A 41 8.01 -1.37 4.20
N GLU A 42 7.17 -2.05 3.42
CA GLU A 42 6.32 -1.49 2.36
C GLU A 42 4.93 -1.06 2.86
#